data_AF-A0A7T5RZC2-F1
#
_entry.id   AF-A0A7T5RZC2-F1
#
_cell.length_a   1.000
_cell.length_b   1.000
_cell.length_c   1.000
_cell.angle_alpha   90.00
_cell.angle_beta   90.00
_cell.angle_gamma   90.00
#
_symmetry.space_group_name_H-M   'P 1'
#
loop_
_entity.id
_entity.type
_entity.pdbx_description
1 polymer ?
#
loop_
_entity_poly.entity_id
_entity_poly.type
_entity_poly.pdbx_seq_one_letter_code
_entity_poly.pdbx_strand_id
1 'polypeptide(L)'
;MKNRLYLLFLAVISCFILTANNAGASPIISDIHAESLQGNAARIFWSTSENSTGYLYFGESADNMPFYVGDLNVGRSHSADLTGLKAKTGYYYKIVAVGENGGRSESFVNYLDTKNIKNTQAATLYDIKKLQTTDTAFALSFFANEPVSVKIKYGTTAGNLDKTWSYGNRKQEFLTIITGLKPATHYYYEIITTDEDKNTSSYSGDLTTSSYAINDIKINNLIPESTGQAPLLAENAVITWDTNILATADISYGVKPDKLNTNLKVTATSSLSHKATLNKLNPNTIYYYKIKLKSELNKKSFESKIYSFQTAPLTSEYLNTYFKNGDLVKYKSTTYFIYNNTKIALNNNDKIKSISKATPKTITETYFNQYQNGIPYWGIYSDGQVVKEANKNAVYLIDGNYKRPIANWDVFTYLNYKSQDIVVSKKGELNAYKLGTVIKNSKEVTGTAAYLNNRLVKSNFGTTVYLIANGKKMPFYSESAFKNRGYNFKSVRTISESELSGIPDGQVIM
;
A
#
# COMPACT_ATOMS: atom_id res chain seq x y z
N MET A 1 34.38 44.62 58.81
CA MET A 1 35.75 44.05 58.79
C MET A 1 35.96 43.35 57.45
N LYS A 2 37.08 43.64 56.77
CA LYS A 2 37.57 43.06 55.49
C LYS A 2 36.63 43.22 54.26
N ASN A 3 37.08 43.44 53.03
CA ASN A 3 38.19 44.17 52.38
C ASN A 3 38.22 43.70 50.90
N ARG A 4 38.82 44.51 50.00
CA ARG A 4 39.18 44.26 48.58
C ARG A 4 38.08 44.58 47.54
N LEU A 5 38.25 45.50 46.57
CA LEU A 5 39.41 46.27 46.05
C LEU A 5 40.53 45.37 45.48
N TYR A 6 40.96 45.40 44.21
CA TYR A 6 41.10 46.43 43.16
C TYR A 6 40.67 45.83 41.77
N LEU A 7 40.95 46.33 40.55
CA LEU A 7 41.84 47.39 40.01
C LEU A 7 41.28 47.95 38.68
N LEU A 8 41.88 49.04 38.18
CA LEU A 8 41.71 49.56 36.80
C LEU A 8 42.58 48.80 35.78
N PHE A 9 42.29 48.97 34.49
CA PHE A 9 43.35 49.10 33.48
C PHE A 9 43.09 50.31 32.56
N LEU A 10 44.16 51.03 32.21
CA LEU A 10 44.09 52.30 31.47
C LEU A 10 43.76 52.09 29.98
N ALA A 11 43.08 53.08 29.41
CA ALA A 11 42.98 53.24 27.96
C ALA A 11 44.30 53.78 27.38
N VAL A 12 44.71 53.24 26.23
CA VAL A 12 45.64 53.88 25.30
C VAL A 12 44.86 54.20 24.04
N ILE A 13 44.67 55.50 23.77
CA ILE A 13 44.00 55.98 22.55
C ILE A 13 45.05 56.05 21.44
N SER A 14 44.99 55.14 20.46
CA SER A 14 45.64 55.33 19.17
C SER A 14 44.59 55.79 18.14
N CYS A 15 44.84 56.96 17.55
CA CYS A 15 44.02 57.48 16.48
C CYS A 15 44.20 56.61 15.22
N PHE A 16 43.12 56.04 14.71
CA PHE A 16 43.05 55.53 13.34
C PHE A 16 41.97 56.30 12.58
N ILE A 17 42.36 56.78 11.40
CA ILE A 17 41.55 57.63 10.54
C ILE A 17 40.40 56.79 9.97
N LEU A 18 39.16 57.15 10.32
CA LEU A 18 37.98 56.66 9.62
C LEU A 18 37.94 57.24 8.20
N THR A 19 38.19 56.42 7.19
CA THR A 19 37.66 56.67 5.86
C THR A 19 36.15 56.44 5.91
N ALA A 20 35.40 57.53 5.99
CA ALA A 20 33.94 57.49 5.95
C ALA A 20 33.48 56.99 4.57
N ASN A 21 33.08 55.72 4.50
CA ASN A 21 32.15 55.29 3.45
C ASN A 21 30.86 56.07 3.70
N ASN A 22 30.56 57.04 2.81
CA ASN A 22 29.26 57.70 2.79
C ASN A 22 28.19 56.66 2.50
N ALA A 23 27.57 56.13 3.54
CA ALA A 23 26.31 55.43 3.42
C ALA A 23 25.28 56.45 2.91
N GLY A 24 24.88 56.32 1.64
CA GLY A 24 23.79 57.12 1.09
C GLY A 24 22.53 56.94 1.95
N ALA A 25 21.70 57.97 2.00
CA ALA A 25 20.37 57.84 2.59
C ALA A 25 19.67 56.61 1.98
N SER A 26 18.90 55.90 2.79
CA SER A 26 18.15 54.74 2.33
C SER A 26 16.70 55.18 2.03
N PRO A 27 16.12 54.76 0.89
CA PRO A 27 14.81 55.22 0.47
C PRO A 27 13.73 54.83 1.49
N ILE A 28 12.86 55.76 1.87
CA ILE A 28 11.68 55.45 2.69
C ILE A 28 10.59 54.92 1.76
N ILE A 29 10.05 53.73 2.05
CA ILE A 29 8.96 53.12 1.29
C ILE A 29 7.62 53.55 1.91
N SER A 30 6.69 54.07 1.08
CA SER A 30 5.36 54.52 1.49
C SER A 30 4.26 54.01 0.55
N ASP A 31 3.00 54.28 0.92
CA ASP A 31 1.82 54.13 0.06
C ASP A 31 1.61 52.72 -0.52
N ILE A 32 2.03 51.70 0.23
CA ILE A 32 1.91 50.29 -0.14
C ILE A 32 0.42 49.90 -0.21
N HIS A 33 -0.05 49.49 -1.38
CA HIS A 33 -1.39 48.95 -1.56
C HIS A 33 -1.44 47.87 -2.64
N ALA A 34 -2.53 47.08 -2.65
CA ALA A 34 -2.72 45.94 -3.53
C ALA A 34 -4.02 46.06 -4.32
N GLU A 35 -3.96 45.82 -5.63
CA GLU A 35 -5.11 45.66 -6.52
C GLU A 35 -5.17 44.23 -7.06
N SER A 36 -6.38 43.70 -7.22
CA SER A 36 -6.58 42.37 -7.82
C SER A 36 -6.60 42.46 -9.35
N LEU A 37 -5.86 41.58 -10.01
CA LEU A 37 -5.83 41.44 -11.48
C LEU A 37 -6.58 40.18 -11.93
N GLN A 38 -6.83 40.06 -13.24
CA GLN A 38 -7.39 38.86 -13.83
C GLN A 38 -6.39 37.68 -13.80
N GLY A 39 -6.89 36.44 -13.77
CA GLY A 39 -6.06 35.23 -13.94
C GLY A 39 -5.20 34.84 -12.73
N ASN A 40 -5.77 34.93 -11.52
CA ASN A 40 -5.05 34.69 -10.26
C ASN A 40 -3.77 35.52 -10.12
N ALA A 41 -3.90 36.83 -10.33
CA ALA A 41 -2.81 37.78 -10.23
C ALA A 41 -3.21 38.99 -9.35
N ALA A 42 -2.22 39.70 -8.83
CA ALA A 42 -2.40 40.94 -8.09
C ALA A 42 -1.28 41.93 -8.43
N ARG A 43 -1.60 43.21 -8.50
CA ARG A 43 -0.62 44.30 -8.63
C ARG A 43 -0.39 44.92 -7.28
N ILE A 44 0.86 45.01 -6.85
CA ILE A 44 1.25 45.78 -5.67
C ILE A 44 1.84 47.09 -6.14
N PHE A 45 1.42 48.19 -5.53
CA PHE A 45 1.91 49.54 -5.76
C PHE A 45 2.62 50.06 -4.51
N TRP A 46 3.65 50.87 -4.68
CA TRP A 46 4.32 51.60 -3.59
C TRP A 46 5.03 52.85 -4.12
N SER A 47 5.41 53.74 -3.20
CA SER A 47 6.21 54.93 -3.50
C SER A 47 7.51 54.94 -2.68
N THR A 48 8.49 55.73 -3.12
CA THR A 48 9.76 55.94 -2.42
C THR A 48 10.14 57.42 -2.33
N SER A 49 10.81 57.80 -1.23
CA SER A 49 11.19 59.20 -0.95
C SER A 49 12.19 59.81 -1.94
N GLU A 50 12.98 58.95 -2.61
CA GLU A 50 14.01 59.30 -3.59
C GLU A 50 14.01 58.28 -4.73
N ASN A 51 14.75 58.55 -5.80
CA ASN A 51 14.85 57.64 -6.93
C ASN A 51 15.46 56.29 -6.50
N SER A 52 14.75 55.20 -6.75
CA SER A 52 15.16 53.84 -6.40
C SER A 52 14.78 52.84 -7.48
N THR A 53 15.43 51.67 -7.46
CA THR A 53 14.86 50.43 -7.99
C THR A 53 14.13 49.68 -6.88
N GLY A 54 13.13 48.87 -7.23
CA GLY A 54 12.31 48.16 -6.26
C GLY A 54 12.12 46.69 -6.61
N TYR A 55 12.24 45.82 -5.61
CA TYR A 55 12.07 44.38 -5.72
C TYR A 55 10.99 43.92 -4.75
N LEU A 56 10.04 43.14 -5.21
CA LEU A 56 8.99 42.55 -4.39
C LEU A 56 9.23 41.06 -4.25
N TYR A 57 9.38 40.58 -3.02
CA TYR A 57 9.48 39.16 -2.66
C TYR A 57 8.14 38.68 -2.11
N PHE A 58 7.71 37.46 -2.45
CA PHE A 58 6.45 36.90 -1.95
C PHE A 58 6.48 35.36 -1.78
N GLY A 59 5.56 34.85 -0.96
CA GLY A 59 5.40 33.40 -0.71
C GLY A 59 4.21 33.08 0.21
N GLU A 60 3.94 31.78 0.38
CA GLU A 60 2.85 31.27 1.25
C GLU A 60 3.21 31.29 2.75
N SER A 61 4.40 31.81 3.10
CA SER A 61 4.89 31.96 4.48
C SER A 61 5.61 33.30 4.67
N ALA A 62 5.43 33.93 5.84
CA ALA A 62 6.14 35.15 6.22
C ALA A 62 7.67 34.93 6.34
N ASP A 63 8.10 33.72 6.74
CA ASP A 63 9.50 33.37 6.93
C ASP A 63 10.19 32.86 5.65
N ASN A 64 9.41 32.57 4.60
CA ASN A 64 9.93 32.04 3.34
C ASN A 64 9.15 32.59 2.12
N MET A 65 9.76 33.58 1.47
CA MET A 65 9.26 34.25 0.26
C MET A 65 10.17 33.92 -0.93
N PRO A 66 10.07 32.73 -1.54
CA PRO A 66 11.02 32.25 -2.55
C PRO A 66 10.81 32.89 -3.93
N PHE A 67 9.66 33.53 -4.17
CA PHE A 67 9.34 34.19 -5.44
C PHE A 67 9.67 35.67 -5.36
N TYR A 68 10.11 36.28 -6.46
CA TYR A 68 10.32 37.71 -6.53
C TYR A 68 10.01 38.30 -7.92
N VAL A 69 9.68 39.58 -7.94
CA VAL A 69 9.43 40.40 -9.13
C VAL A 69 10.22 41.71 -8.96
N GLY A 70 10.97 42.13 -9.98
CA GLY A 70 11.68 43.41 -9.97
C GLY A 70 10.97 44.45 -10.82
N ASP A 71 10.77 45.66 -10.28
CA ASP A 71 10.53 46.85 -11.09
C ASP A 71 11.88 47.36 -11.60
N LEU A 72 12.05 47.34 -12.92
CA LEU A 72 13.29 47.70 -13.61
C LEU A 72 13.44 49.22 -13.84
N ASN A 73 12.41 50.01 -13.53
CA ASN A 73 12.45 51.46 -13.72
C ASN A 73 12.94 52.16 -12.46
N VAL A 74 13.96 53.00 -12.61
CA VAL A 74 14.42 53.90 -11.55
C VAL A 74 13.41 55.04 -11.41
N GLY A 75 12.83 55.20 -10.23
CA GLY A 75 11.78 56.19 -9.99
C GLY A 75 11.37 56.32 -8.53
N ARG A 76 10.24 57.01 -8.29
CA ARG A 76 9.64 57.22 -6.96
C ARG A 76 8.26 56.59 -6.78
N SER A 77 7.72 55.99 -7.83
CA SER A 77 6.43 55.33 -7.84
C SER A 77 6.57 54.06 -8.64
N HIS A 78 6.12 52.96 -8.07
CA HIS A 78 6.48 51.62 -8.49
C HIS A 78 5.26 50.71 -8.51
N SER A 79 5.33 49.65 -9.34
CA SER A 79 4.35 48.58 -9.30
C SER A 79 4.93 47.24 -9.73
N ALA A 80 4.43 46.15 -9.16
CA ALA A 80 4.83 44.79 -9.52
C ALA A 80 3.62 43.84 -9.60
N ASP A 81 3.58 43.03 -10.66
CA ASP A 81 2.54 42.03 -10.90
C ASP A 81 2.95 40.65 -10.37
N LEU A 82 2.25 40.20 -9.34
CA LEU A 82 2.33 38.84 -8.81
C LEU A 82 1.39 37.98 -9.65
N THR A 83 1.92 37.04 -10.43
CA THR A 83 1.15 36.13 -11.30
C THR A 83 1.27 34.69 -10.85
N GLY A 84 0.33 33.83 -11.27
CA GLY A 84 0.35 32.40 -10.94
C GLY A 84 0.02 32.08 -9.48
N LEU A 85 -0.71 32.97 -8.80
CA LEU A 85 -1.14 32.74 -7.42
C LEU A 85 -2.16 31.59 -7.36
N LYS A 86 -2.23 30.92 -6.21
CA LYS A 86 -3.35 30.00 -5.91
C LYS A 86 -4.56 30.82 -5.46
N ALA A 87 -5.76 30.42 -5.89
CA ALA A 87 -7.00 31.01 -5.38
C ALA A 87 -7.22 30.68 -3.89
N LYS A 88 -7.95 31.53 -3.16
CA LYS A 88 -8.30 31.36 -1.72
C LYS A 88 -7.10 31.04 -0.83
N THR A 89 -5.94 31.62 -1.13
CA THR A 89 -4.64 31.35 -0.50
C THR A 89 -4.05 32.68 0.00
N GLY A 90 -3.53 32.66 1.23
CA GLY A 90 -2.81 33.79 1.80
C GLY A 90 -1.36 33.83 1.33
N TYR A 91 -0.92 34.99 0.84
CA TYR A 91 0.46 35.28 0.46
C TYR A 91 1.02 36.39 1.33
N TYR A 92 2.25 36.21 1.80
CA TYR A 92 3.03 37.25 2.46
C TYR A 92 4.00 37.86 1.44
N TYR A 93 4.21 39.17 1.51
CA TYR A 93 5.15 39.86 0.62
C TYR A 93 5.93 40.96 1.32
N LYS A 94 7.11 41.27 0.78
CA LYS A 94 8.02 42.32 1.27
C LYS A 94 8.65 43.05 0.10
N ILE A 95 8.68 44.38 0.17
CA ILE A 95 9.33 45.24 -0.82
C ILE A 95 10.74 45.56 -0.32
N VAL A 96 11.71 45.56 -1.22
CA VAL A 96 13.10 45.97 -1.01
C VAL A 96 13.40 47.09 -2.00
N ALA A 97 13.73 48.28 -1.51
CA ALA A 97 14.09 49.41 -2.36
C ALA A 97 15.61 49.68 -2.27
N VAL A 98 16.23 50.00 -3.40
CA VAL A 98 17.65 50.35 -3.50
C VAL A 98 17.76 51.69 -4.22
N GLY A 99 18.18 52.74 -3.50
CA GLY A 99 18.39 54.07 -4.05
C GLY A 99 19.59 54.12 -5.00
N GLU A 100 19.64 55.14 -5.87
CA GLU A 100 20.74 55.34 -6.84
C GLU A 100 22.14 55.38 -6.18
N ASN A 101 22.22 55.84 -4.92
CA ASN A 101 23.44 55.90 -4.11
C ASN A 101 23.79 54.59 -3.38
N GLY A 102 23.08 53.48 -3.66
CA GLY A 102 23.28 52.17 -3.03
C GLY A 102 22.65 52.01 -1.63
N GLY A 103 21.98 53.03 -1.10
CA GLY A 103 21.19 52.94 0.13
C GLY A 103 20.03 51.95 -0.03
N ARG A 104 19.79 51.09 0.97
CA ARG A 104 18.84 49.97 0.85
C ARG A 104 17.88 49.94 2.03
N SER A 105 16.59 49.80 1.74
CA SER A 105 15.53 49.64 2.74
C SER A 105 14.63 48.44 2.43
N GLU A 106 13.83 48.04 3.41
CA GLU A 106 12.81 47.01 3.28
C GLU A 106 11.50 47.48 3.91
N SER A 107 10.36 47.07 3.35
CA SER A 107 9.07 47.23 4.00
C SER A 107 8.91 46.26 5.17
N PHE A 108 7.93 46.49 6.02
CA PHE A 108 7.38 45.42 6.86
C PHE A 108 6.83 44.27 5.97
N VAL A 109 6.64 43.09 6.57
CA VAL A 109 5.93 41.99 5.90
C VAL A 109 4.46 42.36 5.79
N ASN A 110 3.97 42.42 4.55
CA ASN A 110 2.57 42.64 4.20
C ASN A 110 1.88 41.31 3.87
N TYR A 111 0.55 41.35 3.80
CA TYR A 111 -0.28 40.18 3.53
C TYR A 111 -1.31 40.46 2.43
N LEU A 112 -1.51 39.49 1.54
CA LEU A 112 -2.44 39.48 0.42
C LEU A 112 -3.30 38.21 0.53
N ASP A 113 -4.62 38.35 0.62
CA ASP A 113 -5.55 37.21 0.58
C ASP A 113 -6.19 37.10 -0.81
N THR A 114 -5.92 36.02 -1.54
CA THR A 114 -6.52 35.78 -2.86
C THR A 114 -7.97 35.29 -2.79
N LYS A 115 -8.56 35.15 -1.59
CA LYS A 115 -9.97 34.77 -1.38
C LYS A 115 -11.00 35.66 -2.09
N ASN A 116 -10.67 36.91 -2.34
CA ASN A 116 -11.55 37.86 -3.04
C ASN A 116 -11.18 38.04 -4.53
N ILE A 117 -10.14 37.38 -5.03
CA ILE A 117 -9.82 37.32 -6.46
C ILE A 117 -10.80 36.34 -7.10
N LYS A 118 -11.71 36.87 -7.91
CA LYS A 118 -12.69 36.05 -8.63
C LYS A 118 -12.03 35.35 -9.82
N ASN A 119 -12.37 34.08 -10.03
CA ASN A 119 -12.23 33.50 -11.36
C ASN A 119 -13.11 34.30 -12.34
N THR A 120 -12.61 34.59 -13.54
CA THR A 120 -13.36 35.23 -14.64
C THR A 120 -13.48 34.32 -15.86
N GLN A 121 -12.88 33.13 -15.83
CA GLN A 121 -12.94 32.13 -16.87
C GLN A 121 -14.02 31.10 -16.52
N ALA A 122 -14.94 30.85 -17.45
CA ALA A 122 -15.92 29.79 -17.29
C ALA A 122 -15.30 28.40 -17.49
N ALA A 123 -15.81 27.43 -16.74
CA ALA A 123 -15.42 26.03 -16.85
C ALA A 123 -15.47 25.49 -18.28
N THR A 124 -14.43 24.76 -18.67
CA THR A 124 -14.35 24.02 -19.94
C THR A 124 -14.98 22.63 -19.77
N LEU A 125 -15.94 22.31 -20.63
CA LEU A 125 -16.53 20.98 -20.73
C LEU A 125 -15.72 20.08 -21.69
N TYR A 126 -15.55 18.81 -21.33
CA TYR A 126 -14.84 17.83 -22.14
C TYR A 126 -15.39 16.40 -21.99
N ASP A 127 -14.97 15.52 -22.89
CA ASP A 127 -15.37 14.11 -23.00
C ASP A 127 -16.90 13.89 -22.96
N ILE A 128 -17.63 14.73 -23.70
CA ILE A 128 -19.10 14.70 -23.77
C ILE A 128 -19.54 13.52 -24.64
N LYS A 129 -20.14 12.50 -23.99
CA LYS A 129 -20.52 11.22 -24.59
C LYS A 129 -22.02 10.97 -24.44
N LYS A 130 -22.68 10.64 -25.56
CA LYS A 130 -24.03 10.05 -25.59
C LYS A 130 -23.88 8.56 -25.22
N LEU A 131 -24.18 8.19 -23.97
CA LEU A 131 -23.94 6.81 -23.49
C LEU A 131 -25.02 5.84 -23.99
N GLN A 132 -26.28 6.25 -23.95
CA GLN A 132 -27.41 5.44 -24.44
C GLN A 132 -28.63 6.33 -24.70
N THR A 133 -29.40 6.00 -25.73
CA THR A 133 -30.77 6.49 -25.94
C THR A 133 -31.76 5.33 -25.80
N THR A 134 -32.96 5.64 -25.31
CA THR A 134 -34.15 4.81 -25.45
C THR A 134 -35.16 5.54 -26.31
N ASP A 135 -36.38 5.03 -26.40
CA ASP A 135 -37.53 5.69 -27.01
C ASP A 135 -38.00 6.92 -26.20
N THR A 136 -37.89 6.89 -24.88
CA THR A 136 -38.42 7.94 -23.99
C THR A 136 -37.35 8.68 -23.16
N ALA A 137 -36.07 8.36 -23.34
CA ALA A 137 -34.98 8.92 -22.54
C ALA A 137 -33.62 8.92 -23.25
N PHE A 138 -32.65 9.67 -22.71
CA PHE A 138 -31.23 9.54 -23.04
C PHE A 138 -30.33 9.76 -21.83
N ALA A 139 -29.10 9.25 -21.93
CA ALA A 139 -28.03 9.44 -20.95
C ALA A 139 -26.81 10.13 -21.59
N LEU A 140 -26.33 11.20 -20.94
CA LEU A 140 -25.06 11.86 -21.27
C LEU A 140 -24.05 11.66 -20.13
N SER A 141 -22.79 11.44 -20.50
CA SER A 141 -21.63 11.60 -19.62
C SER A 141 -20.82 12.80 -20.08
N PHE A 142 -20.31 13.61 -19.17
CA PHE A 142 -19.35 14.68 -19.47
C PHE A 142 -18.61 15.12 -18.21
N PHE A 143 -17.50 15.84 -18.42
CA PHE A 143 -16.64 16.36 -17.38
C PHE A 143 -16.47 17.87 -17.50
N ALA A 144 -16.16 18.52 -16.39
CA ALA A 144 -15.74 19.92 -16.30
C ALA A 144 -14.35 20.00 -15.65
N ASN A 145 -13.55 20.99 -16.04
CA ASN A 145 -12.22 21.21 -15.44
C ASN A 145 -12.29 21.68 -13.99
N GLU A 146 -13.40 22.29 -13.58
CA GLU A 146 -13.67 22.77 -12.21
C GLU A 146 -15.10 22.40 -11.74
N PRO A 147 -15.41 22.48 -10.42
CA PRO A 147 -16.74 22.13 -9.92
C PRO A 147 -17.84 23.11 -10.36
N VAL A 148 -18.79 22.62 -11.17
CA VAL A 148 -19.89 23.42 -11.72
C VAL A 148 -21.27 22.89 -11.32
N SER A 149 -22.26 23.78 -11.32
CA SER A 149 -23.68 23.41 -11.40
C SER A 149 -24.09 23.30 -12.87
N VAL A 150 -25.13 22.50 -13.16
CA VAL A 150 -25.56 22.18 -14.54
C VAL A 150 -27.02 22.54 -14.75
N LYS A 151 -27.32 23.16 -15.90
CA LYS A 151 -28.66 23.28 -16.48
C LYS A 151 -28.62 22.77 -17.91
N ILE A 152 -29.53 21.88 -18.29
CA ILE A 152 -29.66 21.40 -19.67
C ILE A 152 -31.00 21.83 -20.21
N LYS A 153 -31.00 22.67 -21.24
CA LYS A 153 -32.19 22.96 -22.04
C LYS A 153 -32.29 21.95 -23.17
N TYR A 154 -33.50 21.58 -23.58
CA TYR A 154 -33.72 20.68 -24.72
C TYR A 154 -35.08 20.90 -25.36
N GLY A 155 -35.22 20.55 -26.64
CA GLY A 155 -36.46 20.72 -27.41
C GLY A 155 -36.36 20.08 -28.79
N THR A 156 -37.49 19.96 -29.52
CA THR A 156 -37.52 19.32 -30.86
C THR A 156 -37.21 20.30 -32.00
N THR A 157 -37.08 21.59 -31.72
CA THR A 157 -36.89 22.66 -32.71
C THR A 157 -35.57 23.36 -32.45
N ALA A 158 -34.70 23.42 -33.46
CA ALA A 158 -33.43 24.15 -33.35
C ALA A 158 -33.69 25.62 -32.97
N GLY A 159 -32.94 26.14 -32.00
CA GLY A 159 -33.10 27.51 -31.49
C GLY A 159 -34.29 27.74 -30.53
N ASN A 160 -35.20 26.76 -30.36
CA ASN A 160 -36.29 26.84 -29.38
C ASN A 160 -36.30 25.60 -28.47
N LEU A 161 -35.55 25.70 -27.37
CA LEU A 161 -35.40 24.65 -26.37
C LEU A 161 -36.41 24.86 -25.24
N ASP A 162 -37.58 24.26 -25.36
CA ASP A 162 -38.77 24.49 -24.54
C ASP A 162 -38.75 23.79 -23.17
N LYS A 163 -37.88 22.78 -22.99
CA LYS A 163 -37.75 22.01 -21.75
C LYS A 163 -36.42 22.29 -21.05
N THR A 164 -36.40 22.09 -19.73
CA THR A 164 -35.20 22.27 -18.91
C THR A 164 -35.06 21.15 -17.87
N TRP A 165 -33.83 20.70 -17.65
CA TRP A 165 -33.38 19.87 -16.54
C TRP A 165 -32.27 20.63 -15.80
N SER A 166 -32.05 20.38 -14.50
CA SER A 166 -31.01 21.06 -13.72
C SER A 166 -30.51 20.25 -12.52
N TYR A 167 -29.24 20.46 -12.17
CA TYR A 167 -28.59 19.91 -10.98
C TYR A 167 -27.75 20.99 -10.30
N GLY A 168 -28.15 21.41 -9.10
CA GLY A 168 -27.59 22.59 -8.42
C GLY A 168 -26.30 22.35 -7.61
N ASN A 169 -25.99 21.10 -7.24
CA ASN A 169 -24.77 20.81 -6.49
C ASN A 169 -23.55 20.84 -7.40
N ARG A 170 -22.46 21.49 -6.97
CA ARG A 170 -21.25 21.60 -7.80
C ARG A 170 -20.47 20.29 -7.85
N LYS A 171 -20.12 19.84 -9.06
CA LYS A 171 -19.31 18.63 -9.34
C LYS A 171 -18.46 18.83 -10.61
N GLN A 172 -17.45 17.99 -10.79
CA GLN A 172 -16.65 17.92 -12.02
C GLN A 172 -17.10 16.79 -12.97
N GLU A 173 -17.80 15.77 -12.46
CA GLU A 173 -18.24 14.60 -13.23
C GLU A 173 -19.76 14.49 -13.25
N PHE A 174 -20.34 14.27 -14.43
CA PHE A 174 -21.79 14.19 -14.61
C PHE A 174 -22.19 12.97 -15.43
N LEU A 175 -23.11 12.19 -14.87
CA LEU A 175 -23.96 11.24 -15.58
C LEU A 175 -25.40 11.75 -15.48
N THR A 176 -25.91 12.33 -16.56
CA THR A 176 -27.25 12.92 -16.61
C THR A 176 -28.18 12.05 -17.43
N ILE A 177 -29.35 11.74 -16.86
CA ILE A 177 -30.42 11.00 -17.53
C ILE A 177 -31.66 11.89 -17.64
N ILE A 178 -32.10 12.16 -18.87
CA ILE A 178 -33.31 12.93 -19.18
C ILE A 178 -34.37 11.97 -19.70
N THR A 179 -35.58 12.02 -19.14
CA THR A 179 -36.71 11.11 -19.43
C THR A 179 -37.96 11.92 -19.82
N GLY A 180 -38.98 11.26 -20.38
CA GLY A 180 -40.23 11.92 -20.82
C GLY A 180 -40.13 12.53 -22.22
N LEU A 181 -39.34 11.88 -23.07
CA LEU A 181 -39.17 12.20 -24.49
C LEU A 181 -40.15 11.39 -25.34
N LYS A 182 -40.35 11.83 -26.58
CA LYS A 182 -41.16 11.10 -27.57
C LYS A 182 -40.29 10.06 -28.31
N PRO A 183 -40.81 8.87 -28.64
CA PRO A 183 -40.13 7.89 -29.50
C PRO A 183 -39.79 8.44 -30.89
N ALA A 184 -38.74 7.89 -31.52
CA ALA A 184 -38.31 8.21 -32.89
C ALA A 184 -38.23 9.72 -33.22
N THR A 185 -37.87 10.55 -32.23
CA THR A 185 -37.96 12.01 -32.31
C THR A 185 -36.57 12.61 -32.17
N HIS A 186 -36.25 13.57 -33.05
CA HIS A 186 -35.02 14.35 -32.97
C HIS A 186 -35.14 15.48 -31.93
N TYR A 187 -34.09 15.66 -31.13
CA TYR A 187 -33.99 16.65 -30.07
C TYR A 187 -32.68 17.40 -30.17
N TYR A 188 -32.73 18.71 -30.00
CA TYR A 188 -31.57 19.56 -29.74
C TYR A 188 -31.46 19.78 -28.23
N TYR A 189 -30.24 19.96 -27.73
CA TYR A 189 -29.95 20.30 -26.34
C TYR A 189 -28.81 21.31 -26.20
N GLU A 190 -28.85 22.08 -25.13
CA GLU A 190 -27.81 23.00 -24.69
C GLU A 190 -27.47 22.67 -23.24
N ILE A 191 -26.25 22.21 -22.97
CA ILE A 191 -25.67 22.09 -21.63
C ILE A 191 -25.15 23.47 -21.26
N ILE A 192 -25.60 24.04 -20.14
CA ILE A 192 -25.14 25.31 -19.58
C ILE A 192 -24.55 25.00 -18.20
N THR A 193 -23.32 25.45 -17.96
CA THR A 193 -22.64 25.27 -16.68
C THR A 193 -22.37 26.59 -15.97
N THR A 194 -22.28 26.53 -14.64
CA THR A 194 -22.01 27.71 -13.79
C THR A 194 -21.12 27.32 -12.63
N ASP A 195 -19.94 27.94 -12.53
CA ASP A 195 -18.92 27.72 -11.52
C ASP A 195 -19.28 28.37 -10.15
N GLU A 196 -18.30 28.61 -9.28
CA GLU A 196 -18.50 29.31 -8.01
C GLU A 196 -18.67 30.84 -8.16
N ASP A 197 -17.85 31.47 -9.02
CA ASP A 197 -17.83 32.92 -9.26
C ASP A 197 -18.95 33.43 -10.20
N LYS A 198 -19.76 32.50 -10.73
CA LYS A 198 -20.90 32.68 -11.65
C LYS A 198 -20.51 32.88 -13.11
N ASN A 199 -19.32 32.48 -13.52
CA ASN A 199 -18.97 32.38 -14.93
C ASN A 199 -19.76 31.24 -15.58
N THR A 200 -20.19 31.44 -16.81
CA THR A 200 -21.03 30.48 -17.54
C THR A 200 -20.44 30.09 -18.88
N SER A 201 -20.49 28.80 -19.17
CA SER A 201 -20.15 28.21 -20.47
C SER A 201 -21.33 27.38 -20.98
N SER A 202 -21.42 27.17 -22.30
CA SER A 202 -22.40 26.25 -22.87
C SER A 202 -21.83 25.36 -23.98
N TYR A 203 -22.49 24.22 -24.17
CA TYR A 203 -22.21 23.24 -25.21
C TYR A 203 -23.54 22.78 -25.82
N SER A 204 -23.65 22.89 -27.14
CA SER A 204 -24.86 22.47 -27.89
C SER A 204 -24.64 21.12 -28.59
N GLY A 205 -25.68 20.32 -28.64
CA GLY A 205 -25.70 19.05 -29.36
C GLY A 205 -27.13 18.61 -29.70
N ASP A 206 -27.23 17.45 -30.32
CA ASP A 206 -28.46 16.85 -30.82
C ASP A 206 -28.56 15.37 -30.41
N LEU A 207 -29.71 14.74 -30.59
CA LEU A 207 -29.86 13.28 -30.60
C LEU A 207 -31.21 12.88 -31.20
N THR A 208 -31.35 11.61 -31.55
CA THR A 208 -32.63 11.01 -31.92
C THR A 208 -32.94 9.88 -30.95
N THR A 209 -34.15 9.88 -30.39
CA THR A 209 -34.63 8.77 -29.56
C THR A 209 -34.89 7.52 -30.41
N SER A 210 -34.80 6.34 -29.80
CA SER A 210 -35.08 5.07 -30.46
C SER A 210 -36.54 4.99 -30.91
N SER A 211 -36.82 4.22 -31.98
CA SER A 211 -38.17 3.76 -32.29
C SER A 211 -38.60 2.54 -31.45
N TYR A 212 -37.65 1.85 -30.83
CA TYR A 212 -37.86 0.63 -30.04
C TYR A 212 -37.70 0.89 -28.55
N ALA A 213 -38.74 0.53 -27.78
CA ALA A 213 -38.74 0.60 -26.32
C ALA A 213 -37.90 -0.50 -25.68
N ILE A 214 -36.99 -0.14 -24.76
CA ILE A 214 -36.27 -1.12 -23.94
C ILE A 214 -37.13 -1.48 -22.73
N ASN A 215 -38.12 -2.33 -22.99
CA ASN A 215 -39.12 -2.69 -22.00
C ASN A 215 -38.53 -3.42 -20.79
N ASP A 216 -37.55 -4.31 -20.95
CA ASP A 216 -37.01 -5.10 -19.84
C ASP A 216 -35.49 -4.97 -19.72
N ILE A 217 -35.02 -4.94 -18.47
CA ILE A 217 -33.59 -5.04 -18.17
C ILE A 217 -33.18 -6.50 -18.33
N LYS A 218 -32.14 -6.76 -19.13
CA LYS A 218 -31.59 -8.09 -19.42
C LYS A 218 -30.13 -8.14 -19.04
N ILE A 219 -29.72 -9.24 -18.41
CA ILE A 219 -28.32 -9.57 -18.13
C ILE A 219 -27.77 -10.41 -19.28
N ASN A 220 -26.63 -10.01 -19.81
CA ASN A 220 -25.86 -10.72 -20.84
C ASN A 220 -24.46 -11.05 -20.28
N ASN A 221 -23.75 -11.99 -20.90
CA ASN A 221 -22.33 -12.29 -20.61
C ASN A 221 -22.02 -12.52 -19.12
N LEU A 222 -22.95 -13.11 -18.35
CA LEU A 222 -22.76 -13.37 -16.92
C LEU A 222 -21.70 -14.46 -16.71
N ILE A 223 -20.54 -14.06 -16.19
CA ILE A 223 -19.42 -14.94 -15.88
C ILE A 223 -19.08 -14.81 -14.38
N PRO A 224 -19.30 -15.85 -13.57
CA PRO A 224 -18.63 -15.98 -12.28
C PRO A 224 -17.18 -16.37 -12.54
N GLU A 225 -16.24 -15.45 -12.32
CA GLU A 225 -14.80 -15.52 -12.67
C GLU A 225 -14.07 -16.71 -11.98
N SER A 226 -14.73 -17.37 -11.03
CA SER A 226 -14.30 -18.63 -10.39
C SER A 226 -14.02 -19.78 -11.37
N THR A 227 -14.69 -19.84 -12.53
CA THR A 227 -14.54 -20.99 -13.46
C THR A 227 -13.23 -21.03 -14.25
N GLY A 228 -12.30 -20.08 -14.02
CA GLY A 228 -11.01 -20.03 -14.72
C GLY A 228 -9.79 -19.55 -13.92
N GLN A 229 -9.95 -19.04 -12.69
CA GLN A 229 -8.84 -18.46 -11.88
C GLN A 229 -8.54 -19.29 -10.62
N ALA A 230 -8.40 -20.61 -10.82
CA ALA A 230 -8.48 -21.64 -9.79
C ALA A 230 -7.54 -21.57 -8.55
N PRO A 231 -6.34 -20.93 -8.53
CA PRO A 231 -5.47 -20.96 -7.34
C PRO A 231 -5.62 -19.77 -6.37
N LEU A 232 -6.08 -18.59 -6.82
CA LEU A 232 -5.94 -17.32 -6.07
C LEU A 232 -7.25 -16.77 -5.49
N LEU A 233 -8.39 -17.35 -5.87
CA LEU A 233 -9.74 -16.95 -5.43
C LEU A 233 -10.27 -17.87 -4.31
N ALA A 234 -9.43 -18.16 -3.31
CA ALA A 234 -9.83 -18.95 -2.15
C ALA A 234 -10.76 -18.15 -1.21
N GLU A 235 -10.45 -16.88 -0.97
CA GLU A 235 -11.25 -16.00 -0.09
C GLU A 235 -11.97 -14.87 -0.83
N ASN A 236 -11.97 -14.91 -2.15
CA ASN A 236 -12.55 -13.87 -2.99
C ASN A 236 -13.30 -14.50 -4.16
N ALA A 237 -14.23 -13.76 -4.75
CA ALA A 237 -14.85 -14.11 -6.01
C ALA A 237 -15.12 -12.84 -6.81
N VAL A 238 -15.07 -12.96 -8.12
CA VAL A 238 -15.39 -11.86 -9.02
C VAL A 238 -16.50 -12.31 -9.96
N ILE A 239 -17.45 -11.41 -10.22
CA ILE A 239 -18.62 -11.68 -11.05
C ILE A 239 -18.73 -10.53 -12.04
N THR A 240 -18.70 -10.84 -13.33
CA THR A 240 -18.84 -9.86 -14.43
C THR A 240 -20.09 -10.15 -15.24
N TRP A 241 -20.75 -9.09 -15.72
CA TRP A 241 -21.88 -9.18 -16.64
C TRP A 241 -22.13 -7.84 -17.34
N ASP A 242 -22.85 -7.92 -18.44
CA ASP A 242 -23.36 -6.76 -19.18
C ASP A 242 -24.87 -6.61 -19.01
N THR A 243 -25.38 -5.41 -19.23
CA THR A 243 -26.81 -5.07 -19.24
C THR A 243 -27.18 -4.39 -20.54
N ASN A 244 -28.39 -4.67 -21.06
CA ASN A 244 -28.90 -4.03 -22.27
C ASN A 244 -29.30 -2.54 -22.08
N ILE A 245 -29.28 -2.05 -20.84
CA ILE A 245 -29.63 -0.68 -20.48
C ILE A 245 -28.77 -0.22 -19.30
N LEU A 246 -28.40 1.06 -19.28
CA LEU A 246 -27.63 1.66 -18.17
C LEU A 246 -28.39 1.46 -16.87
N ALA A 247 -27.81 0.72 -15.94
CA ALA A 247 -28.39 0.41 -14.65
C ALA A 247 -27.37 0.60 -13.54
N THR A 248 -27.83 0.91 -12.32
CA THR A 248 -27.07 0.62 -11.11
C THR A 248 -27.26 -0.84 -10.73
N ALA A 249 -26.29 -1.41 -10.01
CA ALA A 249 -26.33 -2.81 -9.61
C ALA A 249 -25.93 -3.05 -8.16
N ASP A 250 -26.67 -3.94 -7.51
CA ASP A 250 -26.39 -4.52 -6.20
C ASP A 250 -26.38 -6.06 -6.30
N ILE A 251 -25.57 -6.73 -5.46
CA ILE A 251 -25.59 -8.19 -5.30
C ILE A 251 -25.98 -8.53 -3.85
N SER A 252 -26.97 -9.41 -3.69
CA SER A 252 -27.23 -10.12 -2.43
C SER A 252 -26.61 -11.52 -2.53
N TYR A 253 -25.83 -11.96 -1.55
CA TYR A 253 -25.18 -13.28 -1.55
C TYR A 253 -25.12 -13.94 -0.16
N GLY A 254 -24.90 -15.25 -0.13
CA GLY A 254 -24.80 -16.04 1.11
C GLY A 254 -24.50 -17.52 0.84
N VAL A 255 -24.22 -18.30 1.89
CA VAL A 255 -23.90 -19.75 1.78
C VAL A 255 -25.14 -20.67 1.71
N LYS A 256 -26.34 -20.08 1.70
CA LYS A 256 -27.60 -20.81 1.48
C LYS A 256 -28.47 -20.07 0.46
N PRO A 257 -29.17 -20.77 -0.45
CA PRO A 257 -29.96 -20.14 -1.51
C PRO A 257 -31.17 -19.35 -0.98
N ASP A 258 -31.75 -19.80 0.13
CA ASP A 258 -32.88 -19.18 0.83
C ASP A 258 -32.47 -18.00 1.72
N LYS A 259 -31.17 -17.83 2.02
CA LYS A 259 -30.67 -16.84 2.98
C LYS A 259 -29.41 -16.12 2.47
N LEU A 260 -29.64 -15.16 1.59
CA LEU A 260 -28.64 -14.23 1.06
C LEU A 260 -28.42 -13.06 2.04
N ASN A 261 -27.61 -13.30 3.07
CA ASN A 261 -27.47 -12.42 4.23
C ASN A 261 -26.44 -11.28 4.08
N THR A 262 -25.66 -11.26 2.99
CA THR A 262 -24.69 -10.20 2.71
C THR A 262 -25.11 -9.42 1.47
N ASN A 263 -25.01 -8.09 1.51
CA ASN A 263 -25.30 -7.23 0.37
C ASN A 263 -24.04 -6.44 -0.02
N LEU A 264 -23.80 -6.34 -1.32
CA LEU A 264 -22.71 -5.58 -1.93
C LEU A 264 -23.31 -4.61 -2.94
N LYS A 265 -23.08 -3.31 -2.74
CA LYS A 265 -23.35 -2.30 -3.76
C LYS A 265 -22.22 -2.31 -4.77
N VAL A 266 -22.52 -2.65 -6.03
CA VAL A 266 -21.51 -2.89 -7.07
C VAL A 266 -21.19 -1.59 -7.80
N THR A 267 -22.23 -0.88 -8.26
CA THR A 267 -22.09 0.40 -8.97
C THR A 267 -23.00 1.46 -8.36
N ALA A 268 -22.42 2.60 -7.98
CA ALA A 268 -23.18 3.75 -7.48
C ALA A 268 -23.71 4.64 -8.62
N THR A 269 -23.01 4.64 -9.76
CA THR A 269 -23.40 5.26 -11.03
C THR A 269 -23.89 4.19 -12.00
N SER A 270 -24.74 4.55 -12.96
CA SER A 270 -25.27 3.56 -13.91
C SER A 270 -24.24 3.19 -14.98
N SER A 271 -24.13 1.89 -15.29
CA SER A 271 -23.22 1.34 -16.31
C SER A 271 -23.94 0.30 -17.19
N LEU A 272 -23.38 0.03 -18.36
CA LEU A 272 -23.75 -1.11 -19.22
C LEU A 272 -22.95 -2.37 -18.86
N SER A 273 -21.71 -2.23 -18.38
CA SER A 273 -20.86 -3.35 -17.97
C SER A 273 -20.54 -3.26 -16.48
N HIS A 274 -20.57 -4.40 -15.80
CA HIS A 274 -20.49 -4.48 -14.34
C HIS A 274 -19.44 -5.50 -13.89
N LYS A 275 -18.77 -5.18 -12.78
CA LYS A 275 -17.80 -6.07 -12.12
C LYS A 275 -17.96 -5.98 -10.61
N ALA A 276 -18.37 -7.08 -9.99
CA ALA A 276 -18.49 -7.20 -8.54
C ALA A 276 -17.35 -8.02 -7.96
N THR A 277 -16.59 -7.46 -7.02
CA THR A 277 -15.55 -8.19 -6.27
C THR A 277 -16.05 -8.47 -4.86
N LEU A 278 -16.33 -9.74 -4.58
CA LEU A 278 -16.72 -10.26 -3.27
C LEU A 278 -15.43 -10.68 -2.55
N ASN A 279 -15.26 -10.24 -1.30
CA ASN A 279 -14.04 -10.47 -0.51
C ASN A 279 -14.37 -11.12 0.84
N LYS A 280 -13.37 -11.70 1.51
CA LYS A 280 -13.51 -12.36 2.83
C LYS A 280 -14.53 -13.51 2.82
N LEU A 281 -14.56 -14.25 1.71
CA LEU A 281 -15.33 -15.47 1.56
C LEU A 281 -14.60 -16.64 2.23
N ASN A 282 -15.34 -17.68 2.59
CA ASN A 282 -14.76 -18.93 3.06
C ASN A 282 -14.20 -19.73 1.86
N PRO A 283 -13.00 -20.33 1.96
CA PRO A 283 -12.47 -21.25 0.95
C PRO A 283 -13.32 -22.51 0.74
N ASN A 284 -13.20 -23.11 -0.44
CA ASN A 284 -13.91 -24.31 -0.88
C ASN A 284 -15.42 -24.33 -0.55
N THR A 285 -16.07 -23.18 -0.64
CA THR A 285 -17.45 -22.97 -0.17
C THR A 285 -18.34 -22.55 -1.35
N ILE A 286 -19.50 -23.20 -1.47
CA ILE A 286 -20.52 -22.81 -2.44
C ILE A 286 -21.26 -21.58 -1.90
N TYR A 287 -21.27 -20.53 -2.69
CA TYR A 287 -22.04 -19.31 -2.46
C TYR A 287 -23.15 -19.19 -3.49
N TYR A 288 -24.30 -18.72 -3.02
CA TYR A 288 -25.47 -18.37 -3.82
C TYR A 288 -25.58 -16.84 -3.90
N TYR A 289 -26.07 -16.33 -5.02
CA TYR A 289 -26.23 -14.89 -5.21
C TYR A 289 -27.41 -14.52 -6.12
N LYS A 290 -27.89 -13.29 -5.97
CA LYS A 290 -28.84 -12.61 -6.86
C LYS A 290 -28.27 -11.25 -7.25
N ILE A 291 -28.48 -10.85 -8.50
CA ILE A 291 -28.18 -9.51 -9.00
C ILE A 291 -29.49 -8.71 -9.01
N LYS A 292 -29.47 -7.52 -8.43
CA LYS A 292 -30.54 -6.53 -8.47
C LYS A 292 -30.06 -5.36 -9.31
N LEU A 293 -30.87 -4.98 -10.30
CA LEU A 293 -30.59 -3.88 -11.22
C LEU A 293 -31.69 -2.83 -11.12
N LYS A 294 -31.33 -1.56 -11.25
CA LYS A 294 -32.28 -0.45 -11.41
C LYS A 294 -31.82 0.48 -12.52
N SER A 295 -32.69 0.76 -13.49
CA SER A 295 -32.41 1.72 -14.56
C SER A 295 -33.36 2.91 -14.47
N GLU A 296 -32.78 4.12 -14.44
CA GLU A 296 -33.57 5.36 -14.51
C GLU A 296 -34.02 5.70 -15.94
N LEU A 297 -33.40 5.09 -16.98
CA LEU A 297 -33.76 5.32 -18.38
C LEU A 297 -35.17 4.80 -18.72
N ASN A 298 -35.54 3.62 -18.21
CA ASN A 298 -36.88 3.04 -18.37
C ASN A 298 -37.67 2.96 -17.06
N LYS A 299 -37.12 3.50 -15.95
CA LYS A 299 -37.70 3.53 -14.60
C LYS A 299 -38.07 2.15 -14.04
N LYS A 300 -37.40 1.09 -14.47
CA LYS A 300 -37.63 -0.29 -14.02
C LYS A 300 -36.52 -0.80 -13.11
N SER A 301 -36.88 -1.85 -12.36
CA SER A 301 -35.96 -2.69 -11.63
C SER A 301 -36.05 -4.14 -12.14
N PHE A 302 -34.99 -4.89 -11.97
CA PHE A 302 -34.91 -6.31 -12.28
C PHE A 302 -34.20 -7.04 -11.13
N GLU A 303 -34.69 -8.22 -10.76
CA GLU A 303 -34.01 -9.14 -9.86
C GLU A 303 -33.79 -10.47 -10.59
N SER A 304 -32.56 -10.98 -10.54
CA SER A 304 -32.24 -12.24 -11.19
C SER A 304 -32.80 -13.46 -10.44
N LYS A 305 -32.87 -14.59 -11.14
CA LYS A 305 -32.87 -15.90 -10.48
C LYS A 305 -31.63 -16.06 -9.60
N ILE A 306 -31.67 -17.01 -8.67
CA ILE A 306 -30.49 -17.37 -7.87
C ILE A 306 -29.47 -18.05 -8.78
N TYR A 307 -28.23 -17.60 -8.68
CA TYR A 307 -27.04 -18.23 -9.27
C TYR A 307 -26.14 -18.74 -8.14
N SER A 308 -25.10 -19.51 -8.50
CA SER A 308 -24.09 -19.97 -7.56
C SER A 308 -22.69 -19.96 -8.16
N PHE A 309 -21.69 -19.93 -7.28
CA PHE A 309 -20.28 -20.18 -7.58
C PHE A 309 -19.64 -20.92 -6.39
N GLN A 310 -18.44 -21.46 -6.57
CA GLN A 310 -17.64 -22.06 -5.51
C GLN A 310 -16.29 -21.35 -5.43
N THR A 311 -15.87 -20.97 -4.22
CA THR A 311 -14.52 -20.44 -3.99
C THR A 311 -13.47 -21.55 -4.13
N ALA A 312 -12.25 -21.17 -4.49
CA ALA A 312 -11.15 -22.14 -4.58
C ALA A 312 -10.83 -22.76 -3.20
N PRO A 313 -10.29 -23.99 -3.14
CA PRO A 313 -9.68 -24.50 -1.93
C PRO A 313 -8.40 -23.73 -1.59
N LEU A 314 -7.99 -23.78 -0.31
CA LEU A 314 -6.66 -23.32 0.07
C LEU A 314 -5.61 -24.27 -0.50
N THR A 315 -4.65 -23.72 -1.24
CA THR A 315 -3.50 -24.45 -1.77
C THR A 315 -2.22 -24.04 -1.03
N SER A 316 -1.18 -24.89 -1.08
CA SER A 316 0.13 -24.53 -0.55
C SER A 316 0.73 -23.29 -1.23
N GLU A 317 0.40 -23.07 -2.52
CA GLU A 317 0.77 -21.87 -3.27
C GLU A 317 0.11 -20.61 -2.70
N TYR A 318 -1.22 -20.64 -2.48
CA TYR A 318 -1.96 -19.56 -1.85
C TYR A 318 -1.41 -19.25 -0.46
N LEU A 319 -1.19 -20.28 0.38
CA LEU A 319 -0.66 -20.11 1.72
C LEU A 319 0.76 -19.53 1.74
N ASN A 320 1.60 -19.88 0.76
CA ASN A 320 2.97 -19.36 0.60
C ASN A 320 3.02 -17.85 0.26
N THR A 321 1.89 -17.23 -0.13
CA THR A 321 1.81 -15.77 -0.23
C THR A 321 1.81 -15.08 1.14
N TYR A 322 1.32 -15.75 2.20
CA TYR A 322 1.22 -15.24 3.57
C TYR A 322 2.31 -15.79 4.50
N PHE A 323 2.54 -17.11 4.47
CA PHE A 323 3.47 -17.84 5.33
C PHE A 323 4.41 -18.70 4.47
N LYS A 324 5.64 -18.22 4.31
CA LYS A 324 6.69 -18.82 3.51
C LYS A 324 7.47 -19.87 4.31
N ASN A 325 8.17 -20.75 3.60
CA ASN A 325 9.23 -21.54 4.23
C ASN A 325 10.18 -20.61 5.00
N GLY A 326 10.51 -20.98 6.24
CA GLY A 326 11.32 -20.18 7.16
C GLY A 326 10.53 -19.30 8.13
N ASP A 327 9.24 -19.03 7.86
CA ASP A 327 8.44 -18.19 8.76
C ASP A 327 8.20 -18.88 10.11
N LEU A 328 8.26 -18.08 11.17
CA LEU A 328 7.65 -18.44 12.44
C LEU A 328 6.18 -18.01 12.43
N VAL A 329 5.30 -18.91 12.82
CA VAL A 329 3.88 -18.63 13.04
C VAL A 329 3.45 -18.95 14.47
N LYS A 330 2.47 -18.23 14.99
CA LYS A 330 1.90 -18.44 16.32
C LYS A 330 0.43 -18.81 16.20
N TYR A 331 0.09 -20.00 16.70
CA TYR A 331 -1.28 -20.47 16.83
C TYR A 331 -1.57 -20.74 18.31
N LYS A 332 -2.59 -20.08 18.84
CA LYS A 332 -2.88 -20.02 20.29
C LYS A 332 -1.63 -19.57 21.07
N SER A 333 -1.12 -20.40 22.00
CA SER A 333 0.08 -20.12 22.80
C SER A 333 1.39 -20.64 22.18
N THR A 334 1.34 -21.49 21.16
CA THR A 334 2.51 -22.22 20.63
C THR A 334 3.07 -21.57 19.37
N THR A 335 4.40 -21.49 19.28
CA THR A 335 5.10 -21.07 18.06
C THR A 335 5.45 -22.30 17.22
N TYR A 336 5.33 -22.16 15.90
CA TYR A 336 5.66 -23.18 14.91
C TYR A 336 6.60 -22.59 13.85
N PHE A 337 7.49 -23.42 13.31
CA PHE A 337 8.29 -23.11 12.13
C PHE A 337 7.61 -23.71 10.89
N ILE A 338 7.51 -22.95 9.80
CA ILE A 338 6.92 -23.39 8.54
C ILE A 338 8.00 -23.87 7.59
N TYR A 339 7.88 -25.11 7.10
CA TYR A 339 8.81 -25.69 6.12
C TYR A 339 8.13 -26.76 5.27
N ASN A 340 8.19 -26.62 3.95
CA ASN A 340 7.68 -27.55 2.94
C ASN A 340 6.27 -28.07 3.26
N ASN A 341 5.31 -27.14 3.42
CA ASN A 341 3.91 -27.44 3.78
C ASN A 341 3.72 -28.14 5.15
N THR A 342 4.75 -28.18 6.01
CA THR A 342 4.65 -28.65 7.39
C THR A 342 4.69 -27.51 8.40
N LYS A 343 4.01 -27.71 9.53
CA LYS A 343 4.07 -26.90 10.75
C LYS A 343 4.84 -27.67 11.82
N ILE A 344 5.98 -27.12 12.26
CA ILE A 344 6.91 -27.77 13.19
C ILE A 344 6.84 -27.07 14.54
N ALA A 345 6.35 -27.75 15.58
CA ALA A 345 6.15 -27.13 16.90
C ALA A 345 7.47 -26.83 17.61
N LEU A 346 7.54 -25.65 18.25
CA LEU A 346 8.69 -25.20 19.05
C LEU A 346 8.35 -25.33 20.55
N ASN A 347 8.50 -26.54 21.10
CA ASN A 347 7.97 -26.88 22.43
C ASN A 347 8.65 -26.12 23.59
N ASN A 348 9.85 -25.57 23.38
CA ASN A 348 10.56 -24.73 24.34
C ASN A 348 10.73 -23.30 23.78
N ASN A 349 9.59 -22.63 23.66
CA ASN A 349 9.39 -21.38 22.93
C ASN A 349 10.52 -20.34 23.09
N ASP A 350 10.98 -20.06 24.30
CA ASP A 350 11.74 -18.83 24.58
C ASP A 350 13.22 -18.90 24.21
N LYS A 351 13.80 -20.11 24.14
CA LYS A 351 15.18 -20.30 23.67
C LYS A 351 15.28 -20.62 22.18
N ILE A 352 14.22 -21.14 21.56
CA ILE A 352 14.21 -21.42 20.12
C ILE A 352 13.96 -20.13 19.31
N LYS A 353 13.15 -19.19 19.83
CA LYS A 353 12.94 -17.85 19.23
C LYS A 353 14.25 -17.06 19.01
N SER A 354 15.26 -17.24 19.86
CA SER A 354 16.56 -16.55 19.68
C SER A 354 17.40 -17.06 18.50
N ILE A 355 17.03 -18.20 17.88
CA ILE A 355 17.76 -18.78 16.74
C ILE A 355 17.37 -18.07 15.42
N SER A 356 16.08 -17.76 15.22
CA SER A 356 15.60 -17.13 13.98
C SER A 356 15.66 -15.60 13.98
N LYS A 357 15.69 -14.96 15.16
CA LYS A 357 15.51 -13.50 15.36
C LYS A 357 14.19 -12.93 14.79
N ALA A 358 13.27 -13.78 14.33
CA ALA A 358 12.05 -13.38 13.65
C ALA A 358 10.85 -13.31 14.60
N THR A 359 10.04 -12.25 14.48
CA THR A 359 8.77 -12.12 15.20
C THR A 359 7.72 -13.08 14.59
N PRO A 360 7.12 -14.00 15.36
CA PRO A 360 6.13 -14.93 14.81
C PRO A 360 4.86 -14.23 14.30
N LYS A 361 4.43 -14.57 13.09
CA LYS A 361 3.15 -14.13 12.50
C LYS A 361 1.98 -14.85 13.16
N THR A 362 0.90 -14.17 13.53
CA THR A 362 -0.32 -14.86 13.98
C THR A 362 -0.96 -15.61 12.80
N ILE A 363 -1.37 -16.86 13.00
CA ILE A 363 -2.06 -17.68 12.00
C ILE A 363 -3.45 -18.12 12.52
N THR A 364 -4.46 -18.08 11.64
CA THR A 364 -5.83 -18.51 11.94
C THR A 364 -5.94 -20.03 11.91
N GLU A 365 -6.98 -20.59 12.54
CA GLU A 365 -7.25 -22.04 12.51
C GLU A 365 -7.44 -22.56 11.08
N THR A 366 -8.17 -21.82 10.24
CA THR A 366 -8.42 -22.16 8.82
C THR A 366 -7.13 -22.41 8.05
N TYR A 367 -6.14 -21.53 8.18
CA TYR A 367 -4.84 -21.65 7.52
C TYR A 367 -3.92 -22.66 8.23
N PHE A 368 -3.90 -22.64 9.56
CA PHE A 368 -3.08 -23.54 10.37
C PHE A 368 -3.40 -25.01 10.12
N ASN A 369 -4.67 -25.35 9.88
CA ASN A 369 -5.11 -26.72 9.63
C ASN A 369 -4.70 -27.27 8.25
N GLN A 370 -4.26 -26.43 7.30
CA GLN A 370 -3.79 -26.89 5.98
C GLN A 370 -2.37 -27.49 6.02
N TYR A 371 -1.56 -27.10 7.00
CA TYR A 371 -0.18 -27.58 7.15
C TYR A 371 -0.14 -28.96 7.80
N GLN A 372 0.70 -29.86 7.31
CA GLN A 372 0.95 -31.17 7.95
C GLN A 372 1.79 -31.01 9.23
N ASN A 373 1.72 -31.94 10.17
CA ASN A 373 2.57 -31.89 11.37
C ASN A 373 4.00 -32.35 11.04
N GLY A 374 4.99 -31.52 11.32
CA GLY A 374 6.42 -31.87 11.22
C GLY A 374 7.03 -32.31 12.56
N ILE A 375 8.27 -32.82 12.51
CA ILE A 375 9.01 -33.30 13.69
C ILE A 375 9.39 -32.11 14.60
N PRO A 376 8.90 -32.04 15.86
CA PRO A 376 9.03 -30.86 16.71
C PRO A 376 10.44 -30.64 17.27
N TYR A 377 10.73 -29.39 17.64
CA TYR A 377 11.91 -29.04 18.44
C TYR A 377 11.59 -29.04 19.93
N TRP A 378 12.45 -29.69 20.71
CA TRP A 378 12.33 -29.77 22.16
C TRP A 378 13.21 -28.76 22.91
N GLY A 379 14.24 -28.24 22.25
CA GLY A 379 15.14 -27.20 22.77
C GLY A 379 15.97 -26.58 21.64
N ILE A 380 17.07 -25.93 22.01
CA ILE A 380 17.95 -25.18 21.08
C ILE A 380 18.88 -26.03 20.21
N TYR A 381 18.98 -27.32 20.51
CA TYR A 381 19.77 -28.30 19.78
C TYR A 381 18.87 -29.23 18.99
N SER A 382 19.26 -29.52 17.75
CA SER A 382 18.60 -30.51 16.90
C SER A 382 19.06 -31.92 17.22
N ASP A 383 18.23 -32.88 16.79
CA ASP A 383 18.63 -34.27 16.59
C ASP A 383 20.01 -34.35 15.90
N GLY A 384 20.83 -35.31 16.30
CA GLY A 384 22.15 -35.52 15.71
C GLY A 384 23.26 -34.57 16.19
N GLN A 385 22.98 -33.59 17.06
CA GLN A 385 24.04 -32.80 17.69
C GLN A 385 24.63 -33.51 18.92
N VAL A 386 25.95 -33.46 19.06
CA VAL A 386 26.66 -33.86 20.28
C VAL A 386 26.96 -32.63 21.14
N VAL A 387 26.56 -32.69 22.41
CA VAL A 387 26.51 -31.52 23.31
C VAL A 387 27.03 -31.91 24.70
N LYS A 388 27.79 -31.01 25.34
CA LYS A 388 28.13 -31.10 26.77
C LYS A 388 27.81 -29.80 27.48
N GLU A 389 27.43 -29.87 28.76
CA GLU A 389 27.33 -28.65 29.57
C GLU A 389 28.73 -28.12 29.93
N ALA A 390 28.88 -26.79 29.99
CA ALA A 390 30.13 -26.16 30.40
C ALA A 390 30.62 -26.72 31.75
N ASN A 391 31.91 -27.02 31.85
CA ASN A 391 32.55 -27.62 33.03
C ASN A 391 32.00 -29.01 33.44
N LYS A 392 31.36 -29.74 32.52
CA LYS A 392 30.99 -31.16 32.68
C LYS A 392 31.72 -32.03 31.65
N ASN A 393 32.04 -33.26 32.05
CA ASN A 393 32.75 -34.24 31.21
C ASN A 393 31.80 -35.10 30.35
N ALA A 394 30.53 -35.23 30.76
CA ALA A 394 29.55 -36.05 30.04
C ALA A 394 29.14 -35.37 28.71
N VAL A 395 29.33 -36.10 27.60
CA VAL A 395 28.86 -35.73 26.27
C VAL A 395 27.57 -36.49 25.98
N TYR A 396 26.56 -35.79 25.44
CA TYR A 396 25.26 -36.34 25.11
C TYR A 396 25.01 -36.19 23.60
N LEU A 397 24.41 -37.21 22.99
CA LEU A 397 23.76 -37.07 21.70
C LEU A 397 22.31 -36.58 21.89
N ILE A 398 21.87 -35.63 21.08
CA ILE A 398 20.47 -35.20 21.02
C ILE A 398 19.69 -36.12 20.07
N ASP A 399 18.58 -36.65 20.56
CA ASP A 399 17.75 -37.66 19.88
C ASP A 399 16.26 -37.39 20.18
N GLY A 400 15.64 -36.53 19.38
CA GLY A 400 14.27 -36.07 19.59
C GLY A 400 14.13 -35.24 20.87
N ASN A 401 13.36 -35.76 21.83
CA ASN A 401 13.21 -35.15 23.15
C ASN A 401 14.22 -35.68 24.19
N TYR A 402 15.18 -36.52 23.79
CA TYR A 402 16.18 -37.09 24.68
C TYR A 402 17.57 -36.46 24.49
N LYS A 403 18.29 -36.36 25.61
CA LYS A 403 19.76 -36.30 25.64
C LYS A 403 20.27 -37.68 26.07
N ARG A 404 20.99 -38.37 25.21
CA ARG A 404 21.48 -39.73 25.43
C ARG A 404 22.98 -39.68 25.74
N PRO A 405 23.44 -40.07 26.95
CA PRO A 405 24.86 -40.06 27.28
C PRO A 405 25.64 -41.00 26.35
N ILE A 406 26.83 -40.60 25.90
CA ILE A 406 27.71 -41.46 25.11
C ILE A 406 28.68 -42.17 26.07
N ALA A 407 28.77 -43.51 25.99
CA ALA A 407 29.49 -44.31 26.98
C ALA A 407 31.00 -44.00 27.09
N ASN A 408 31.68 -43.81 25.96
CA ASN A 408 33.13 -43.57 25.88
C ASN A 408 33.53 -42.94 24.53
N TRP A 409 34.83 -42.66 24.36
CA TRP A 409 35.40 -42.07 23.14
C TRP A 409 35.36 -42.99 21.92
N ASP A 410 35.36 -44.31 22.10
CA ASP A 410 35.24 -45.26 21.00
C ASP A 410 33.85 -45.16 20.37
N VAL A 411 32.78 -45.21 21.18
CA VAL A 411 31.40 -45.03 20.71
C VAL A 411 31.20 -43.67 20.06
N PHE A 412 31.79 -42.61 20.61
CA PHE A 412 31.78 -41.27 20.02
C PHE A 412 32.41 -41.25 18.61
N THR A 413 33.56 -41.91 18.46
CA THR A 413 34.29 -42.03 17.18
C THR A 413 33.54 -42.93 16.19
N TYR A 414 32.95 -44.03 16.63
CA TYR A 414 32.13 -44.93 15.81
C TYR A 414 30.79 -44.32 15.37
N LEU A 415 30.30 -43.31 16.09
CA LEU A 415 29.22 -42.42 15.63
C LEU A 415 29.70 -41.34 14.64
N ASN A 416 30.97 -41.38 14.23
CA ASN A 416 31.62 -40.50 13.26
C ASN A 416 31.58 -39.01 13.67
N TYR A 417 31.69 -38.75 14.98
CA TYR A 417 31.94 -37.41 15.52
C TYR A 417 33.43 -37.18 15.82
N LYS A 418 33.82 -35.90 15.82
CA LYS A 418 35.13 -35.39 16.24
C LYS A 418 34.97 -34.46 17.43
N SER A 419 36.03 -34.26 18.22
CA SER A 419 36.00 -33.37 19.40
C SER A 419 35.52 -31.94 19.09
N GLN A 420 35.84 -31.43 17.90
CA GLN A 420 35.36 -30.15 17.36
C GLN A 420 33.83 -30.07 17.13
N ASP A 421 33.15 -31.21 17.00
CA ASP A 421 31.70 -31.26 16.75
C ASP A 421 30.91 -31.12 18.07
N ILE A 422 31.59 -31.19 19.23
CA ILE A 422 30.99 -31.08 20.56
C ILE A 422 30.61 -29.63 20.85
N VAL A 423 29.30 -29.35 20.82
CA VAL A 423 28.75 -28.06 21.22
C VAL A 423 28.81 -27.93 22.75
N VAL A 424 29.33 -26.81 23.25
CA VAL A 424 29.34 -26.49 24.68
C VAL A 424 28.08 -25.70 25.04
N SER A 425 27.17 -26.30 25.80
CA SER A 425 25.94 -25.65 26.26
C SER A 425 26.17 -24.79 27.50
N LYS A 426 25.36 -23.74 27.63
CA LYS A 426 25.21 -23.01 28.90
C LYS A 426 24.47 -23.89 29.90
N LYS A 427 24.64 -23.54 31.18
CA LYS A 427 24.02 -24.24 32.31
C LYS A 427 22.50 -24.34 32.15
N GLY A 428 21.96 -25.54 32.22
CA GLY A 428 20.51 -25.80 32.18
C GLY A 428 19.85 -25.70 30.80
N GLU A 429 20.59 -25.49 29.71
CA GLU A 429 20.02 -25.60 28.34
C GLU A 429 19.62 -27.05 28.01
N LEU A 430 20.39 -28.01 28.51
CA LEU A 430 20.09 -29.44 28.38
C LEU A 430 18.91 -29.91 29.25
N ASN A 431 18.29 -29.07 30.08
CA ASN A 431 17.09 -29.45 30.85
C ASN A 431 15.83 -29.53 29.99
N ALA A 432 15.89 -28.99 28.76
CA ALA A 432 14.83 -29.12 27.76
C ALA A 432 14.62 -30.57 27.27
N TYR A 433 15.60 -31.45 27.49
CA TYR A 433 15.61 -32.84 27.02
C TYR A 433 15.58 -33.82 28.18
N LYS A 434 14.74 -34.85 28.05
CA LYS A 434 14.69 -35.99 28.97
C LYS A 434 16.02 -36.75 28.93
N LEU A 435 16.45 -37.32 30.06
CA LEU A 435 17.60 -38.22 30.05
C LEU A 435 17.20 -39.52 29.35
N GLY A 436 17.90 -39.86 28.26
CA GLY A 436 17.73 -41.13 27.54
C GLY A 436 18.74 -42.19 28.00
N THR A 437 18.65 -43.37 27.39
CA THR A 437 19.59 -44.47 27.64
C THR A 437 21.02 -44.12 27.19
N VAL A 438 22.01 -44.63 27.93
CA VAL A 438 23.43 -44.51 27.58
C VAL A 438 23.68 -45.31 26.29
N ILE A 439 24.25 -44.64 25.28
CA ILE A 439 24.62 -45.26 23.99
C ILE A 439 25.93 -46.03 24.19
N LYS A 440 25.88 -47.36 24.03
CA LYS A 440 27.04 -48.25 24.16
C LYS A 440 27.57 -48.76 22.82
N ASN A 441 26.78 -48.67 21.75
CA ASN A 441 27.22 -48.91 20.37
C ASN A 441 26.49 -47.97 19.39
N SER A 442 27.07 -47.72 18.22
CA SER A 442 26.49 -46.81 17.22
C SER A 442 25.16 -47.30 16.62
N LYS A 443 24.94 -48.62 16.53
CA LYS A 443 23.71 -49.20 15.96
C LYS A 443 22.46 -48.90 16.80
N GLU A 444 22.58 -48.62 18.10
CA GLU A 444 21.49 -48.13 18.97
C GLU A 444 20.90 -46.76 18.55
N VAL A 445 21.56 -46.08 17.60
CA VAL A 445 21.24 -44.74 17.10
C VAL A 445 21.07 -44.76 15.59
N THR A 446 21.92 -45.51 14.87
CA THR A 446 21.93 -45.53 13.40
C THR A 446 21.18 -46.70 12.78
N GLY A 447 20.83 -47.72 13.56
CA GLY A 447 20.25 -48.96 13.05
C GLY A 447 21.10 -49.57 11.92
N THR A 448 20.46 -49.89 10.80
CA THR A 448 21.07 -50.41 9.56
C THR A 448 21.30 -49.30 8.50
N ALA A 449 21.42 -48.03 8.90
CA ALA A 449 21.60 -46.94 7.95
C ALA A 449 22.84 -47.13 7.05
N ALA A 450 22.65 -46.98 5.73
CA ALA A 450 23.70 -47.19 4.72
C ALA A 450 24.85 -46.16 4.80
N TYR A 451 24.64 -45.02 5.48
CA TYR A 451 25.63 -43.97 5.65
C TYR A 451 25.98 -43.76 7.11
N LEU A 452 27.26 -43.43 7.34
CA LEU A 452 27.74 -43.02 8.65
C LEU A 452 26.96 -41.79 9.15
N ASN A 453 26.70 -41.78 10.44
CA ASN A 453 26.17 -40.65 11.18
C ASN A 453 27.09 -39.41 11.05
N ASN A 454 26.56 -38.19 11.25
CA ASN A 454 27.30 -36.93 11.05
C ASN A 454 27.90 -36.78 9.63
N ARG A 455 27.24 -37.34 8.60
CA ARG A 455 27.64 -37.20 7.18
C ARG A 455 26.78 -36.14 6.50
N LEU A 456 27.40 -35.26 5.72
CA LEU A 456 26.68 -34.33 4.85
C LEU A 456 26.49 -34.93 3.45
N VAL A 457 25.25 -34.94 2.97
CA VAL A 457 24.90 -35.43 1.63
C VAL A 457 23.96 -34.49 0.89
N LYS A 458 23.90 -34.62 -0.43
CA LYS A 458 22.84 -34.08 -1.29
C LYS A 458 22.52 -35.07 -2.42
N SER A 459 21.36 -34.92 -3.03
CA SER A 459 21.00 -35.61 -4.26
C SER A 459 21.82 -35.12 -5.46
N ASN A 460 21.92 -35.95 -6.50
CA ASN A 460 22.44 -35.58 -7.81
C ASN A 460 21.52 -34.63 -8.59
N PHE A 461 20.23 -34.56 -8.25
CA PHE A 461 19.25 -33.65 -8.83
C PHE A 461 18.84 -32.49 -7.89
N GLY A 462 18.92 -32.70 -6.57
CA GLY A 462 18.52 -31.71 -5.56
C GLY A 462 19.61 -30.70 -5.17
N THR A 463 19.18 -29.50 -4.77
CA THR A 463 20.04 -28.47 -4.16
C THR A 463 20.07 -28.52 -2.63
N THR A 464 19.04 -29.12 -2.00
CA THR A 464 18.97 -29.28 -0.54
C THR A 464 20.11 -30.18 -0.04
N VAL A 465 20.83 -29.67 0.96
CA VAL A 465 21.83 -30.43 1.72
C VAL A 465 21.15 -31.07 2.93
N TYR A 466 21.57 -32.28 3.27
CA TYR A 466 21.06 -33.05 4.41
C TYR A 466 22.23 -33.45 5.32
N LEU A 467 22.01 -33.37 6.63
CA LEU A 467 22.81 -34.07 7.62
C LEU A 467 22.21 -35.46 7.82
N ILE A 468 23.00 -36.51 7.63
CA ILE A 468 22.63 -37.87 8.05
C ILE A 468 22.97 -38.01 9.52
N ALA A 469 21.95 -38.11 10.37
CA ALA A 469 22.12 -38.37 11.79
C ALA A 469 20.96 -39.17 12.37
N ASN A 470 21.22 -39.96 13.42
CA ASN A 470 20.24 -40.82 14.10
C ASN A 470 19.43 -41.71 13.13
N GLY A 471 20.10 -42.20 12.07
CA GLY A 471 19.50 -43.01 11.02
C GLY A 471 18.58 -42.26 10.03
N LYS A 472 18.52 -40.93 10.09
CA LYS A 472 17.60 -40.07 9.32
C LYS A 472 18.35 -39.04 8.46
N LYS A 473 17.69 -38.50 7.42
CA LYS A 473 18.14 -37.34 6.65
C LYS A 473 17.50 -36.05 7.16
N MET A 474 18.31 -35.14 7.70
CA MET A 474 17.86 -33.86 8.27
C MET A 474 18.16 -32.73 7.28
N PRO A 475 17.16 -32.16 6.60
CA PRO A 475 17.39 -31.09 5.63
C PRO A 475 17.83 -29.80 6.35
N PHE A 476 18.83 -29.11 5.79
CA PHE A 476 19.10 -27.73 6.18
C PHE A 476 18.07 -26.80 5.52
N TYR A 477 17.40 -25.96 6.31
CA TYR A 477 16.45 -25.00 5.77
C TYR A 477 17.13 -23.97 4.85
N SER A 478 18.32 -23.51 5.22
CA SER A 478 19.04 -22.46 4.50
C SER A 478 20.57 -22.66 4.53
N GLU A 479 21.28 -21.95 3.65
CA GLU A 479 22.75 -21.86 3.70
C GLU A 479 23.25 -21.29 5.05
N SER A 480 22.51 -20.35 5.64
CA SER A 480 22.82 -19.81 6.97
C SER A 480 22.71 -20.89 8.04
N ALA A 481 21.66 -21.72 8.03
CA ALA A 481 21.50 -22.87 8.94
C ALA A 481 22.70 -23.83 8.83
N PHE A 482 23.12 -24.13 7.60
CA PHE A 482 24.27 -24.98 7.31
C PHE A 482 25.59 -24.39 7.82
N LYS A 483 25.87 -23.11 7.52
CA LYS A 483 27.11 -22.42 7.97
C LYS A 483 27.13 -22.19 9.49
N ASN A 484 25.99 -21.90 10.12
CA ASN A 484 25.88 -21.71 11.57
C ASN A 484 26.20 -23.00 12.36
N ARG A 485 26.09 -24.17 11.74
CA ARG A 485 26.56 -25.46 12.28
C ARG A 485 28.06 -25.72 12.06
N GLY A 486 28.80 -24.76 11.49
CA GLY A 486 30.24 -24.89 11.19
C GLY A 486 30.56 -25.74 9.96
N TYR A 487 29.55 -26.16 9.18
CA TYR A 487 29.74 -27.02 8.03
C TYR A 487 30.22 -26.26 6.78
N ASN A 488 30.92 -26.97 5.90
CA ASN A 488 31.48 -26.46 4.66
C ASN A 488 30.97 -27.27 3.46
N PHE A 489 30.59 -26.62 2.36
CA PHE A 489 30.08 -27.29 1.16
C PHE A 489 31.08 -28.29 0.55
N LYS A 490 32.39 -28.09 0.73
CA LYS A 490 33.43 -29.06 0.33
C LYS A 490 33.31 -30.42 1.03
N SER A 491 32.59 -30.50 2.15
CA SER A 491 32.34 -31.74 2.90
C SER A 491 31.06 -32.47 2.49
N VAL A 492 30.23 -31.86 1.63
CA VAL A 492 28.96 -32.45 1.15
C VAL A 492 29.26 -33.47 0.06
N ARG A 493 28.75 -34.69 0.21
CA ARG A 493 28.83 -35.74 -0.82
C ARG A 493 27.57 -35.77 -1.67
N THR A 494 27.71 -35.92 -2.98
CA THR A 494 26.57 -36.22 -3.85
C THR A 494 26.30 -37.73 -3.80
N ILE A 495 25.03 -38.11 -3.61
CA ILE A 495 24.51 -39.48 -3.69
C ILE A 495 23.32 -39.51 -4.67
N SER A 496 22.86 -40.69 -5.06
CA SER A 496 21.69 -40.79 -5.93
C SER A 496 20.39 -40.44 -5.18
N GLU A 497 19.38 -39.96 -5.91
CA GLU A 497 18.04 -39.74 -5.36
C GLU A 497 17.42 -41.03 -4.78
N SER A 498 17.68 -42.19 -5.38
CA SER A 498 17.19 -43.48 -4.86
C SER A 498 17.82 -43.86 -3.52
N GLU A 499 19.09 -43.57 -3.30
CA GLU A 499 19.73 -43.76 -1.99
C GLU A 499 19.19 -42.76 -0.97
N LEU A 500 19.05 -41.49 -1.34
CA LEU A 500 18.59 -40.42 -0.44
C LEU A 500 17.13 -40.63 0.00
N SER A 501 16.24 -40.98 -0.93
CA SER A 501 14.83 -41.27 -0.65
C SER A 501 14.65 -42.49 0.26
N GLY A 502 15.56 -43.48 0.19
CA GLY A 502 15.58 -44.64 1.10
C GLY A 502 15.97 -44.33 2.55
N ILE A 503 16.49 -43.12 2.85
CA ILE A 503 16.78 -42.69 4.22
C ILE A 503 15.53 -42.03 4.83
N PRO A 504 15.04 -42.46 6.00
CA PRO A 504 13.91 -41.81 6.69
C PRO A 504 14.13 -40.31 6.94
N ASP A 505 13.07 -39.51 6.88
CA ASP A 505 13.16 -38.07 7.12
C ASP A 505 13.40 -37.73 8.59
N GLY A 506 14.23 -36.72 8.81
CA GLY A 506 14.59 -36.18 10.13
C GLY A 506 14.05 -34.77 10.36
N GLN A 507 14.29 -34.25 11.56
CA GLN A 507 14.03 -32.86 11.90
C GLN A 507 14.77 -31.92 10.92
N VAL A 508 14.12 -30.87 10.42
CA VAL A 508 14.80 -29.82 9.66
C VAL A 508 15.84 -29.11 10.56
N ILE A 509 16.84 -28.48 9.96
CA ILE A 509 17.84 -27.69 10.69
C ILE A 509 17.65 -26.21 10.35
N MET A 510 17.34 -25.42 11.38
CA MET A 510 17.26 -23.93 11.36
C MET A 510 18.63 -23.28 11.54
#